data_AF-A0A7W0JQ39-F1
#
_entry.id   AF-A0A7W0JQ39-F1
#
_cell.length_a   1.000
_cell.length_b   1.000
_cell.length_c   1.000
_cell.angle_alpha   90.00
_cell.angle_beta   90.00
_cell.angle_gamma   90.00
#
_symmetry.space_group_name_H-M   'P 1'
#
loop_
_entity.id
_entity.type
_entity.pdbx_description
1 polymer ?
#
loop_
_entity_poly.entity_id
_entity_poly.type
_entity_poly.pdbx_seq_one_letter_code
_entity_poly.pdbx_strand_id
1 'polypeptide(L)'
;PEADLTGELVAAPDEADAGEPAWVTLPDGTRILPPGPFAQHTAVGQPLTLRVGDTELTGAAFRAEDPDLAGLVILDFNAFDTWYDDDEPLVAHPRDPFTRIDIRPASHQVRIEVGGTVLADSGRPVMLYETFLPVRTYLPRADVRMDLMAPSATRTECAYKGEASYWSFDGRDVAWTYERPLVDSAPITDLICFFDERVDVLVDGVAVPRAPSPWAD
;
A
#
# COMPACT_ATOMS: atom_id res chain seq x y z
N PRO A 1 -18.43 -7.70 15.60
CA PRO A 1 -19.90 -7.86 15.73
C PRO A 1 -20.50 -6.54 16.17
N GLU A 2 -21.76 -6.25 15.81
CA GLU A 2 -22.42 -5.02 16.24
C GLU A 2 -22.46 -4.91 17.77
N ALA A 3 -22.69 -6.02 18.46
CA ALA A 3 -22.76 -6.09 19.92
C ALA A 3 -21.45 -5.78 20.65
N ASP A 4 -20.31 -5.80 19.95
CA ASP A 4 -18.99 -5.55 20.54
C ASP A 4 -18.59 -4.06 20.46
N LEU A 5 -19.38 -3.23 19.76
CA LEU A 5 -19.08 -1.82 19.63
C LEU A 5 -19.36 -1.08 20.94
N THR A 6 -18.36 -0.32 21.37
CA THR A 6 -18.55 0.69 22.41
C THR A 6 -19.07 1.96 21.75
N GLY A 7 -20.39 2.07 21.59
CA GLY A 7 -21.04 3.19 20.93
C GLY A 7 -22.47 2.90 20.52
N GLU A 8 -23.18 3.93 20.06
CA GLU A 8 -24.51 3.80 19.47
C GLU A 8 -24.41 3.94 17.95
N LEU A 9 -25.04 3.01 17.23
CA LEU A 9 -25.25 3.11 15.79
C LEU A 9 -26.66 3.65 15.53
N VAL A 10 -26.74 4.74 14.78
CA VAL A 10 -28.01 5.31 14.30
C VAL A 10 -28.01 5.38 12.79
N ALA A 11 -29.19 5.49 12.16
CA ALA A 11 -29.29 5.72 10.73
C ALA A 11 -28.49 6.97 10.35
N ALA A 12 -27.61 6.85 9.36
CA ALA A 12 -26.96 8.03 8.78
C ALA A 12 -28.02 8.88 8.06
N PRO A 13 -27.84 10.22 7.99
CA PRO A 13 -28.62 11.04 7.08
C PRO A 13 -28.46 10.51 5.64
N ASP A 14 -29.45 10.75 4.78
CA ASP A 14 -29.33 10.47 3.35
C ASP A 14 -28.14 11.28 2.80
N GLU A 15 -26.98 10.64 2.75
CA GLU A 15 -25.82 11.17 2.05
C GLU A 15 -26.14 11.13 0.55
N ALA A 16 -25.77 12.20 -0.16
CA ALA A 16 -25.95 12.26 -1.61
C ALA A 16 -25.38 10.99 -2.23
N ASP A 17 -26.24 10.23 -2.94
CA ASP A 17 -25.95 8.99 -3.64
C ASP A 17 -24.46 8.89 -4.02
N ALA A 18 -23.71 8.02 -3.32
CA ALA A 18 -22.30 7.79 -3.59
C ALA A 18 -22.06 7.23 -5.01
N GLY A 19 -23.14 6.90 -5.72
CA GLY A 19 -23.15 6.33 -7.05
C GLY A 19 -22.85 4.84 -7.01
N GLU A 20 -23.13 4.16 -8.12
CA GLU A 20 -22.72 2.77 -8.26
C GLU A 20 -21.18 2.64 -8.33
N PRO A 21 -20.61 1.57 -7.76
CA PRO A 21 -19.19 1.30 -7.85
C PRO A 21 -18.73 1.23 -9.32
N ALA A 22 -17.67 1.97 -9.67
CA ALA A 22 -17.17 2.06 -11.04
C ALA A 22 -16.28 0.86 -11.39
N TRP A 23 -16.86 -0.14 -12.07
CA TRP A 23 -16.13 -1.34 -12.51
C TRP A 23 -15.11 -1.04 -13.61
N VAL A 24 -13.94 -1.66 -13.51
CA VAL A 24 -12.90 -1.65 -14.55
C VAL A 24 -12.86 -3.00 -15.26
N THR A 25 -12.76 -2.98 -16.58
CA THR A 25 -12.59 -4.20 -17.39
C THR A 25 -11.13 -4.32 -17.81
N LEU A 26 -10.48 -5.41 -17.39
CA LEU A 26 -9.12 -5.75 -17.79
C LEU A 26 -9.05 -6.18 -19.27
N PRO A 27 -7.86 -6.17 -19.90
CA PRO A 27 -7.70 -6.54 -21.32
C PRO A 27 -8.19 -7.95 -21.68
N ASP A 28 -8.23 -8.87 -20.70
CA ASP A 28 -8.74 -10.23 -20.85
C ASP A 28 -10.27 -10.35 -20.69
N GLY A 29 -10.96 -9.22 -20.44
CA GLY A 29 -12.41 -9.15 -20.24
C GLY A 29 -12.87 -9.29 -18.79
N THR A 30 -11.96 -9.57 -17.84
CA THR A 30 -12.29 -9.67 -16.42
C THR A 30 -12.74 -8.31 -15.88
N ARG A 31 -13.89 -8.27 -15.20
CA ARG A 31 -14.36 -7.06 -14.48
C ARG A 31 -13.88 -7.10 -13.05
N ILE A 32 -13.17 -6.05 -12.64
CA ILE A 32 -12.71 -5.86 -11.27
C ILE A 32 -13.34 -4.60 -10.69
N LEU A 33 -13.63 -4.64 -9.39
CA LEU A 33 -14.00 -3.45 -8.64
C LEU A 33 -12.70 -2.86 -8.07
N PRO A 34 -12.23 -1.70 -8.55
CA PRO A 34 -11.10 -1.03 -7.94
C PRO A 34 -11.46 -0.55 -6.52
N PRO A 35 -10.47 -0.29 -5.66
CA PRO A 35 -10.71 0.43 -4.40
C PRO A 35 -11.47 1.74 -4.67
N GLY A 36 -12.45 2.02 -3.83
CA GLY A 36 -13.32 3.20 -3.95
C GLY A 36 -13.70 3.76 -2.58
N PRO A 37 -14.50 4.84 -2.56
CA PRO A 37 -15.01 5.41 -1.31
C PRO A 37 -15.81 4.37 -0.52
N PHE A 38 -15.69 4.39 0.81
CA PHE A 38 -16.41 3.45 1.68
C PHE A 38 -17.92 3.46 1.44
N ALA A 39 -18.50 4.63 1.19
CA ALA A 39 -19.94 4.79 0.96
C ALA A 39 -20.49 4.02 -0.26
N GLN A 40 -19.64 3.50 -1.15
CA GLN A 40 -20.04 2.64 -2.25
C GLN A 40 -20.05 1.17 -1.81
N HIS A 41 -21.26 0.59 -1.74
CA HIS A 41 -21.44 -0.80 -1.35
C HIS A 41 -21.98 -1.65 -2.51
N THR A 42 -21.50 -2.89 -2.63
CA THR A 42 -21.99 -3.86 -3.62
C THR A 42 -23.21 -4.65 -3.15
N ALA A 43 -23.61 -4.46 -1.90
CA ALA A 43 -24.79 -5.07 -1.28
C ALA A 43 -25.78 -3.98 -0.87
N VAL A 44 -27.06 -4.31 -0.88
CA VAL A 44 -28.10 -3.45 -0.30
C VAL A 44 -27.90 -3.42 1.21
N GLY A 45 -28.18 -2.28 1.84
CA GLY A 45 -28.06 -2.13 3.28
C GLY A 45 -28.27 -0.69 3.73
N GLN A 46 -27.98 -0.46 5.00
CA GLN A 46 -28.18 0.82 5.65
C GLN A 46 -26.84 1.45 6.05
N PRO A 47 -26.51 2.66 5.57
CA PRO A 47 -25.43 3.45 6.13
C PRO A 47 -25.80 3.96 7.53
N LEU A 48 -24.81 3.99 8.42
CA LEU A 48 -24.97 4.26 9.83
C LEU A 48 -23.95 5.30 10.30
N THR A 49 -24.38 6.09 11.28
CA THR A 49 -23.52 6.98 12.06
C THR A 49 -23.15 6.31 13.36
N LEU A 50 -21.85 6.27 13.69
CA LEU A 50 -21.36 5.79 14.97
C LEU A 50 -21.19 6.97 15.94
N ARG A 51 -21.77 6.84 17.14
CA ARG A 51 -21.67 7.84 18.22
C ARG A 51 -21.02 7.26 19.45
N VAL A 52 -20.00 7.94 19.96
CA VAL A 52 -19.29 7.56 21.18
C VAL A 52 -19.03 8.81 22.03
N GLY A 53 -19.81 9.00 23.09
CA GLY A 53 -19.75 10.24 23.88
C GLY A 53 -20.07 11.46 23.02
N ASP A 54 -19.12 12.38 22.91
CA ASP A 54 -19.23 13.58 22.07
C ASP A 54 -18.71 13.39 20.63
N THR A 55 -18.16 12.21 20.31
CA THR A 55 -17.66 11.88 18.97
C THR A 55 -18.78 11.34 18.11
N GLU A 56 -18.93 11.89 16.90
CA GLU A 56 -19.86 11.41 15.88
C GLU A 56 -19.11 11.15 14.57
N LEU A 57 -19.21 9.93 14.05
CA LEU A 57 -18.65 9.52 12.76
C LEU A 57 -19.82 9.20 11.80
N THR A 58 -20.25 10.21 11.06
CA THR A 58 -21.33 10.10 10.07
C THR A 58 -20.90 9.23 8.89
N GLY A 59 -21.77 8.29 8.47
CA GLY A 59 -21.51 7.43 7.31
C GLY A 59 -20.38 6.40 7.50
N ALA A 60 -19.78 6.32 8.69
CA ALA A 60 -18.61 5.48 8.98
C ALA A 60 -18.93 4.00 9.25
N ALA A 61 -20.20 3.60 9.10
CA ALA A 61 -20.63 2.23 9.31
C ALA A 61 -21.70 1.83 8.29
N PHE A 62 -21.75 0.55 7.94
CA PHE A 62 -22.73 0.00 7.02
C PHE A 62 -23.24 -1.36 7.50
N ARG A 63 -24.57 -1.50 7.58
CA ARG A 63 -25.23 -2.76 7.88
C ARG A 63 -25.83 -3.34 6.61
N ALA A 64 -25.22 -4.40 6.09
CA ALA A 64 -25.70 -5.09 4.91
C ALA A 64 -27.01 -5.83 5.20
N GLU A 65 -27.93 -5.83 4.23
CA GLU A 65 -29.13 -6.68 4.21
C GLU A 65 -28.80 -8.09 3.70
N ASP A 66 -27.67 -8.64 4.14
CA ASP A 66 -27.26 -10.00 3.86
C ASP A 66 -27.48 -10.86 5.12
N PRO A 67 -28.33 -11.90 5.06
CA PRO A 67 -28.55 -12.81 6.18
C PRO A 67 -27.26 -13.45 6.72
N ASP A 68 -26.26 -13.67 5.88
CA ASP A 68 -24.97 -14.27 6.29
C ASP A 68 -24.12 -13.27 7.11
N LEU A 69 -24.43 -11.97 7.03
CA LEU A 69 -23.79 -10.90 7.78
C LEU A 69 -24.69 -10.37 8.91
N ALA A 70 -25.78 -11.06 9.25
CA ALA A 70 -26.69 -10.64 10.31
C ALA A 70 -25.96 -10.45 11.66
N GLY A 71 -26.16 -9.29 12.28
CA GLY A 71 -25.49 -8.92 13.54
C GLY A 71 -24.05 -8.43 13.38
N LEU A 72 -23.56 -8.31 12.14
CA LEU A 72 -22.30 -7.65 11.81
C LEU A 72 -22.56 -6.26 11.22
N VAL A 73 -21.58 -5.40 11.37
CA VAL A 73 -21.53 -4.07 10.78
C VAL A 73 -20.13 -3.89 10.19
N ILE A 74 -20.08 -3.32 8.99
CA ILE A 74 -18.83 -2.98 8.31
C ILE A 74 -18.49 -1.55 8.72
N LEU A 75 -17.23 -1.31 9.08
CA LEU A 75 -16.76 0.00 9.51
C LEU A 75 -15.84 0.59 8.44
N ASP A 76 -15.93 1.90 8.22
CA ASP A 76 -14.96 2.62 7.39
C ASP A 76 -13.63 2.66 8.13
N PHE A 77 -12.64 1.94 7.61
CA PHE A 77 -11.32 1.88 8.22
C PHE A 77 -10.69 3.28 8.38
N ASN A 78 -10.94 4.19 7.43
CA ASN A 78 -10.35 5.52 7.40
C ASN A 78 -11.07 6.54 8.31
N ALA A 79 -12.26 6.19 8.83
CA ALA A 79 -13.00 7.06 9.75
C ALA A 79 -12.45 7.05 11.17
N PHE A 80 -11.58 6.09 11.50
CA PHE A 80 -10.97 5.92 12.81
C PHE A 80 -9.54 6.46 12.82
N ASP A 81 -9.11 6.94 13.98
CA ASP A 81 -7.77 7.48 14.20
C ASP A 81 -6.72 6.38 14.36
N THR A 82 -7.06 5.24 14.97
CA THR A 82 -6.15 4.11 15.15
C THR A 82 -6.91 2.80 15.26
N TRP A 83 -6.34 1.75 14.67
CA TRP A 83 -6.78 0.38 14.83
C TRP A 83 -5.74 -0.43 15.60
N TYR A 84 -6.19 -1.44 16.33
CA TYR A 84 -5.32 -2.35 17.06
C TYR A 84 -5.61 -3.80 16.65
N ASP A 85 -4.55 -4.58 16.53
CA ASP A 85 -4.59 -6.04 16.49
C ASP A 85 -4.12 -6.52 17.87
N ASP A 86 -5.06 -7.04 18.65
CA ASP A 86 -4.96 -7.14 20.11
C ASP A 86 -4.51 -5.79 20.74
N ASP A 87 -3.29 -5.73 21.29
CA ASP A 87 -2.71 -4.53 21.92
C ASP A 87 -1.70 -3.80 21.00
N GLU A 88 -1.44 -4.30 19.78
CA GLU A 88 -0.49 -3.71 18.84
C GLU A 88 -1.21 -2.77 17.85
N PRO A 89 -0.81 -1.50 17.72
CA PRO A 89 -1.41 -0.61 16.74
C PRO A 89 -1.10 -1.09 15.32
N LEU A 90 -2.13 -1.10 14.48
CA LEU A 90 -2.01 -1.42 13.06
C LEU A 90 -1.37 -0.27 12.28
N VAL A 91 -0.54 -0.63 11.30
CA VAL A 91 0.00 0.29 10.29
C VAL A 91 -0.73 0.04 8.98
N ALA A 92 -1.26 1.08 8.34
CA ALA A 92 -2.03 1.03 7.10
C ALA A 92 -3.31 0.17 7.12
N HIS A 93 -3.20 -1.16 7.23
CA HIS A 93 -4.32 -2.10 7.22
C HIS A 93 -3.96 -3.38 8.00
N PRO A 94 -4.94 -4.25 8.35
CA PRO A 94 -4.64 -5.54 9.00
C PRO A 94 -3.68 -6.39 8.17
N ARG A 95 -2.75 -7.08 8.85
CA ARG A 95 -1.81 -8.00 8.21
C ARG A 95 -2.52 -9.30 7.84
N ASP A 96 -2.28 -9.80 6.63
CA ASP A 96 -2.76 -11.12 6.20
C ASP A 96 -1.80 -12.20 6.76
N PRO A 97 -2.28 -13.19 7.54
CA PRO A 97 -1.44 -14.25 8.10
C PRO A 97 -0.78 -15.14 7.03
N PHE A 98 -1.21 -15.07 5.76
CA PHE A 98 -0.62 -15.80 4.64
C PHE A 98 0.35 -14.95 3.80
N THR A 99 0.48 -13.65 4.11
CA THR A 99 1.52 -12.82 3.52
C THR A 99 2.86 -13.08 4.18
N ARG A 100 3.90 -13.23 3.37
CA ARG A 100 5.27 -13.49 3.81
C ARG A 100 6.22 -12.49 3.16
N ILE A 101 7.17 -12.01 3.95
CA ILE A 101 8.33 -11.25 3.47
C ILE A 101 9.58 -12.10 3.68
N ASP A 102 10.32 -12.33 2.59
CA ASP A 102 11.67 -12.88 2.64
C ASP A 102 12.65 -11.85 2.09
N ILE A 103 13.73 -11.63 2.82
CA ILE A 103 14.77 -10.69 2.42
C ILE A 103 16.11 -11.43 2.33
N ARG A 104 16.74 -11.38 1.16
CA ARG A 104 17.96 -12.16 0.85
C ARG A 104 19.03 -11.27 0.25
N PRO A 105 20.22 -11.16 0.89
CA PRO A 105 21.39 -10.59 0.23
C PRO A 105 21.73 -11.41 -1.02
N ALA A 106 22.14 -10.71 -2.08
CA ALA A 106 22.61 -11.31 -3.32
C ALA A 106 23.91 -10.65 -3.77
N SER A 107 24.52 -11.21 -4.81
CA SER A 107 25.83 -10.78 -5.33
C SER A 107 25.83 -10.51 -6.84
N HIS A 108 24.66 -10.25 -7.41
CA HIS A 108 24.53 -9.81 -8.79
C HIS A 108 24.93 -8.35 -8.91
N GLN A 109 25.49 -7.96 -10.06
CA GLN A 109 25.71 -6.57 -10.38
C GLN A 109 24.41 -5.95 -10.88
N VAL A 110 23.87 -4.98 -10.15
CA VAL A 110 22.64 -4.27 -10.51
C VAL A 110 22.99 -2.83 -10.87
N ARG A 111 22.58 -2.42 -12.06
CA ARG A 111 22.65 -1.01 -12.50
C ARG A 111 21.25 -0.47 -12.77
N ILE A 112 21.01 0.74 -12.30
CA ILE A 112 19.76 1.47 -12.49
C ILE A 112 20.02 2.74 -13.29
N GLU A 113 19.26 2.93 -14.37
CA GLU A 113 19.37 4.09 -15.25
C GLU A 113 18.00 4.75 -15.49
N VAL A 114 18.00 6.08 -15.70
CA VAL A 114 16.83 6.84 -16.17
C VAL A 114 17.27 7.72 -17.32
N GLY A 115 16.73 7.50 -18.52
CA GLY A 115 17.08 8.28 -19.71
C GLY A 115 18.58 8.25 -20.05
N GLY A 116 19.26 7.13 -19.76
CA GLY A 116 20.71 6.97 -19.93
C GLY A 116 21.57 7.56 -18.81
N THR A 117 20.97 8.16 -17.77
CA THR A 117 21.67 8.61 -16.57
C THR A 117 21.73 7.49 -15.55
N VAL A 118 22.94 7.07 -15.15
CA VAL A 118 23.14 6.04 -14.12
C VAL A 118 22.84 6.62 -12.74
N LEU A 119 21.80 6.10 -12.09
CA LEU A 119 21.42 6.47 -10.72
C LEU A 119 21.99 5.53 -9.67
N ALA A 120 22.25 4.27 -10.01
CA ALA A 120 22.88 3.30 -9.09
C ALA A 120 23.69 2.24 -9.84
N ASP A 121 24.76 1.76 -9.21
CA ASP A 121 25.56 0.61 -9.67
C ASP A 121 26.10 -0.12 -8.44
N SER A 122 25.59 -1.33 -8.16
CA SER A 122 25.87 -2.06 -6.93
C SER A 122 26.07 -3.55 -7.18
N GLY A 123 27.08 -4.13 -6.53
CA GLY A 123 27.33 -5.59 -6.51
C GLY A 123 26.85 -6.28 -5.23
N ARG A 124 26.07 -5.56 -4.41
CA ARG A 124 25.57 -6.03 -3.11
C ARG A 124 24.08 -5.75 -2.92
N PRO A 125 23.22 -6.13 -3.87
CA PRO A 125 21.78 -5.95 -3.76
C PRO A 125 21.19 -6.82 -2.64
N VAL A 126 20.04 -6.40 -2.14
CA VAL A 126 19.19 -7.14 -1.23
C VAL A 126 17.84 -7.35 -1.91
N MET A 127 17.48 -8.61 -2.15
CA MET A 127 16.23 -8.99 -2.80
C MET A 127 15.13 -9.15 -1.77
N LEU A 128 14.00 -8.45 -1.95
CA LEU A 128 12.80 -8.60 -1.16
C LEU A 128 11.74 -9.35 -1.97
N TYR A 129 11.28 -10.46 -1.41
CA TYR A 129 10.18 -11.27 -1.92
C TYR A 129 8.98 -11.07 -1.01
N GLU A 130 7.84 -10.74 -1.60
CA GLU A 130 6.59 -10.52 -0.89
C GLU A 130 5.46 -11.24 -1.61
N THR A 131 4.60 -11.92 -0.86
CA THR A 131 3.49 -12.68 -1.43
C THR A 131 2.68 -11.81 -2.40
N PHE A 132 2.45 -12.32 -3.61
CA PHE A 132 1.69 -11.67 -4.71
C PHE A 132 2.28 -10.38 -5.29
N LEU A 133 3.46 -9.93 -4.86
CA LEU A 133 4.12 -8.76 -5.42
C LEU A 133 5.38 -9.11 -6.23
N PRO A 134 5.77 -8.28 -7.21
CA PRO A 134 7.06 -8.41 -7.88
C PRO A 134 8.22 -8.35 -6.88
N VAL A 135 9.30 -9.08 -7.19
CA VAL A 135 10.54 -9.01 -6.39
C VAL A 135 11.11 -7.59 -6.47
N ARG A 136 11.44 -7.02 -5.32
CA ARG A 136 12.03 -5.67 -5.25
C ARG A 136 13.51 -5.74 -4.89
N THR A 137 14.32 -4.96 -5.62
CA THR A 137 15.76 -4.90 -5.42
C THR A 137 16.12 -3.67 -4.59
N TYR A 138 16.63 -3.88 -3.38
CA TYR A 138 17.10 -2.83 -2.50
C TYR A 138 18.62 -2.71 -2.59
N LEU A 139 19.11 -1.50 -2.80
CA LEU A 139 20.53 -1.20 -2.96
C LEU A 139 21.03 -0.36 -1.77
N PRO A 140 22.26 -0.60 -1.27
CA PRO A 140 22.86 0.28 -0.28
C PRO A 140 22.92 1.70 -0.78
N ARG A 141 22.48 2.65 0.04
CA ARG A 141 22.46 4.08 -0.29
C ARG A 141 23.81 4.62 -0.78
N ALA A 142 24.93 4.05 -0.31
CA ALA A 142 26.28 4.40 -0.74
C ALA A 142 26.59 4.04 -2.20
N ASP A 143 25.83 3.12 -2.80
CA ASP A 143 25.96 2.69 -4.19
C ASP A 143 24.97 3.44 -5.11
N VAL A 144 24.22 4.39 -4.55
CA VAL A 144 23.20 5.18 -5.24
C VAL A 144 23.65 6.64 -5.28
N ARG A 145 23.53 7.25 -6.46
CA ARG A 145 23.79 8.68 -6.71
C ARG A 145 22.65 9.54 -6.18
N MET A 146 22.51 9.57 -4.86
CA MET A 146 21.49 10.37 -4.18
C MET A 146 21.60 11.87 -4.50
N ASP A 147 22.80 12.35 -4.88
CA ASP A 147 23.06 13.72 -5.31
C ASP A 147 22.36 14.11 -6.62
N LEU A 148 21.90 13.12 -7.41
CA LEU A 148 21.14 13.33 -8.63
C LEU A 148 19.62 13.33 -8.41
N MET A 149 19.16 13.00 -7.19
CA MET A 149 17.75 12.89 -6.85
C MET A 149 17.37 13.91 -5.77
N ALA A 150 16.10 14.30 -5.75
CA ALA A 150 15.55 15.16 -4.71
C ALA A 150 14.59 14.38 -3.80
N PRO A 151 14.61 14.62 -2.48
CA PRO A 151 13.57 14.10 -1.59
C PRO A 151 12.18 14.53 -2.08
N SER A 152 11.24 13.60 -2.06
CA SER A 152 9.84 13.87 -2.37
C SER A 152 9.03 14.13 -1.11
N ALA A 153 7.93 14.86 -1.24
CA ALA A 153 6.95 15.01 -0.16
C ALA A 153 6.07 13.76 0.00
N THR A 154 6.03 12.87 -1.00
CA THR A 154 5.25 11.63 -0.97
C THR A 154 5.66 10.74 0.20
N ARG A 155 4.68 10.23 0.93
CA ARG A 155 4.81 9.19 1.95
C ARG A 155 3.72 8.16 1.73
N THR A 156 4.03 6.90 1.99
CA THR A 156 3.06 5.81 1.98
C THR A 156 3.31 4.90 3.15
N GLU A 157 2.26 4.23 3.61
CA GLU A 157 2.36 3.24 4.67
C GLU A 157 2.12 1.85 4.10
N CYS A 158 2.86 0.87 4.62
CA CYS A 158 2.71 -0.53 4.31
C CYS A 158 2.61 -1.32 5.61
N ALA A 159 1.56 -2.12 5.76
CA ALA A 159 1.32 -2.94 6.96
C ALA A 159 2.48 -3.88 7.32
N TYR A 160 3.37 -4.18 6.36
CA TYR A 160 4.48 -5.11 6.53
C TYR A 160 5.87 -4.45 6.58
N LYS A 161 5.99 -3.21 6.09
CA LYS A 161 7.29 -2.51 5.99
C LYS A 161 7.34 -1.22 6.78
N GLY A 162 6.20 -0.62 7.13
CA GLY A 162 6.14 0.69 7.79
C GLY A 162 5.97 1.83 6.78
N GLU A 163 6.48 3.00 7.13
CA GLU A 163 6.40 4.22 6.31
C GLU A 163 7.55 4.29 5.29
N ALA A 164 7.20 4.48 4.02
CA ALA A 164 8.15 4.72 2.94
C ALA A 164 8.33 6.22 2.68
N SER A 165 9.58 6.64 2.48
CA SER A 165 9.94 7.97 1.97
C SER A 165 10.43 7.87 0.53
N TYR A 166 10.06 8.83 -0.31
CA TYR A 166 10.29 8.79 -1.76
C TYR A 166 11.37 9.77 -2.22
N TRP A 167 11.99 9.44 -3.35
CA TRP A 167 12.98 10.24 -4.05
C TRP A 167 12.59 10.40 -5.51
N SER A 168 12.74 11.61 -6.00
CA SER A 168 12.38 12.02 -7.35
C SER A 168 13.59 12.31 -8.21
N PHE A 169 13.45 12.00 -9.50
CA PHE A 169 14.36 12.38 -10.57
C PHE A 169 13.53 13.06 -11.66
N ASP A 170 13.95 14.25 -12.11
CA ASP A 170 13.19 15.07 -13.07
C ASP A 170 11.70 15.28 -12.71
N GLY A 171 11.41 15.43 -11.41
CA GLY A 171 10.06 15.72 -10.91
C GLY A 171 9.12 14.53 -10.80
N ARG A 172 9.60 13.30 -11.04
CA ARG A 172 8.82 12.06 -10.84
C ARG A 172 9.46 11.21 -9.75
N ASP A 173 8.64 10.64 -8.87
CA ASP A 173 9.10 9.66 -7.88
C ASP A 173 9.58 8.39 -8.58
N VAL A 174 10.86 8.08 -8.44
CA VAL A 174 11.52 6.92 -9.08
C VAL A 174 12.05 5.91 -8.07
N ALA A 175 12.23 6.32 -6.82
CA ALA A 175 12.79 5.48 -5.77
C ALA A 175 12.10 5.73 -4.42
N TRP A 176 12.23 4.76 -3.52
CA TRP A 176 11.79 4.88 -2.14
C TRP A 176 12.78 4.22 -1.17
N THR A 177 12.60 4.50 0.11
CA THR A 177 13.39 3.94 1.20
C THR A 177 12.51 3.78 2.44
N TYR A 178 12.83 2.80 3.27
CA TYR A 178 12.26 2.65 4.61
C TYR A 178 13.35 2.99 5.62
N GLU A 179 13.24 4.17 6.24
CA GLU A 179 14.23 4.65 7.23
C GLU A 179 14.03 3.97 8.59
N ARG A 180 12.79 3.60 8.91
CA ARG A 180 12.40 2.93 10.14
C ARG A 180 11.43 1.79 9.83
N PRO A 181 11.88 0.72 9.14
CA PRO A 181 10.98 -0.35 8.77
C PRO A 181 10.49 -1.13 10.01
N LEU A 182 9.38 -1.85 9.85
CA LEU A 182 8.93 -2.83 10.83
C LEU A 182 9.95 -3.97 10.97
N VAL A 183 9.85 -4.71 12.09
CA VAL A 183 10.86 -5.71 12.51
C VAL A 183 11.19 -6.75 11.42
N ASP A 184 10.19 -7.26 10.72
CA ASP A 184 10.37 -8.27 9.66
C ASP A 184 11.05 -7.70 8.41
N SER A 185 11.02 -6.38 8.26
CA SER A 185 11.65 -5.64 7.17
C SER A 185 12.93 -4.91 7.61
N ALA A 186 13.43 -5.16 8.82
CA ALA A 186 14.67 -4.54 9.32
C ALA A 186 15.89 -4.67 8.37
N PRO A 187 16.10 -5.77 7.63
CA PRO A 187 17.24 -5.89 6.72
C PRO A 187 17.27 -4.89 5.55
N ILE A 188 16.16 -4.24 5.23
CA ILE A 188 16.10 -3.19 4.19
C ILE A 188 16.18 -1.76 4.74
N THR A 189 16.50 -1.59 6.03
CA THR A 189 16.66 -0.27 6.66
C THR A 189 17.63 0.60 5.87
N ASP A 190 17.20 1.82 5.53
CA ASP A 190 17.95 2.83 4.78
C ASP A 190 18.44 2.44 3.38
N LEU A 191 18.06 1.26 2.89
CA LEU A 191 18.33 0.86 1.51
C LEU A 191 17.37 1.59 0.55
N ILE A 192 17.80 1.75 -0.69
CA ILE A 192 17.04 2.42 -1.74
C ILE A 192 16.50 1.36 -2.70
N CYS A 193 15.20 1.40 -2.98
CA CYS A 193 14.59 0.61 -4.03
C CYS A 193 14.04 1.53 -5.12
N PHE A 194 14.00 1.05 -6.36
CA PHE A 194 13.50 1.79 -7.51
C PHE A 194 12.21 1.16 -8.03
N PHE A 195 11.36 1.99 -8.62
CA PHE A 195 10.23 1.49 -9.40
C PHE A 195 10.78 0.95 -10.72
N ASP A 196 10.96 -0.37 -10.82
CA ASP A 196 11.38 -1.09 -12.04
C ASP A 196 10.58 -0.64 -13.29
N GLU A 197 9.35 -0.20 -13.09
CA GLU A 197 8.42 0.25 -14.12
C GLU A 197 8.72 1.67 -14.64
N ARG A 198 9.51 2.43 -13.88
CA ARG A 198 9.87 3.83 -14.14
C ARG A 198 11.36 4.01 -14.47
N VAL A 199 12.17 2.96 -14.33
CA VAL A 199 13.62 2.98 -14.57
C VAL A 199 14.04 1.86 -15.53
N ASP A 200 15.27 1.94 -16.03
CA ASP A 200 15.92 0.84 -16.74
C ASP A 200 16.80 0.07 -15.75
N VAL A 201 16.58 -1.25 -15.67
CA VAL A 201 17.29 -2.14 -14.76
C VAL A 201 18.18 -3.08 -15.57
N LEU A 202 19.46 -3.14 -15.22
CA LEU A 202 20.39 -4.13 -15.76
C LEU A 202 20.90 -5.02 -14.62
N VAL A 203 20.86 -6.34 -14.82
CA VAL A 203 21.41 -7.34 -13.91
C VAL A 203 22.50 -8.10 -14.63
N ASP A 204 23.71 -8.07 -14.10
CA ASP A 204 24.91 -8.66 -14.70
C ASP A 204 25.11 -8.22 -16.18
N GLY A 205 24.75 -6.96 -16.48
CA GLY A 205 24.81 -6.36 -17.81
C GLY A 205 23.65 -6.72 -18.76
N VAL A 206 22.70 -7.53 -18.30
CA VAL A 206 21.51 -7.92 -19.08
C VAL A 206 20.33 -7.04 -18.67
N ALA A 207 19.68 -6.40 -19.65
CA ALA A 207 18.50 -5.58 -19.42
C ALA A 207 17.32 -6.44 -18.95
N VAL A 208 16.67 -6.00 -17.86
CA VAL A 208 15.46 -6.61 -17.33
C VAL A 208 14.24 -5.88 -17.91
N PRO A 209 13.26 -6.58 -18.51
CA PRO A 209 12.04 -5.95 -18.98
C PRO A 209 11.25 -5.32 -17.83
N ARG A 210 10.70 -4.13 -18.07
CA ARG A 210 9.79 -3.49 -17.11
C ARG A 210 8.55 -4.36 -16.93
N ALA A 211 8.28 -4.79 -15.70
CA ALA A 211 7.08 -5.55 -15.40
C ALA A 211 5.85 -4.63 -15.42
N PRO A 212 4.69 -5.07 -15.94
CA PRO A 212 3.45 -4.35 -15.73
C PRO A 212 3.10 -4.42 -14.24
N SER A 213 2.83 -3.28 -13.62
CA SER A 213 2.35 -3.20 -12.24
C SER A 213 1.42 -2.01 -12.06
N PRO A 214 0.64 -1.97 -10.97
CA PRO A 214 -0.21 -0.82 -10.64
C PRO A 214 0.55 0.51 -10.45
N TRP A 215 1.89 0.48 -10.40
CA TRP A 215 2.75 1.65 -10.18
C TRP A 215 3.46 2.15 -11.44
N ALA A 216 3.13 1.59 -12.61
CA ALA A 216 3.77 1.95 -13.88
C ALA A 216 3.43 3.37 -14.36
N ASP A 217 2.24 3.87 -14.03
CA ASP A 217 1.74 5.20 -14.37
C ASP A 217 2.19 6.27 -13.35
#